data_AF-A0A4Q7DN87-F1
#
_entry.id   AF-A0A4Q7DN87-F1
#
_cell.length_a   1.000
_cell.length_b   1.000
_cell.length_c   1.000
_cell.angle_alpha   90.00
_cell.angle_beta   90.00
_cell.angle_gamma   90.00
#
_symmetry.space_group_name_H-M   'P 1'
#
loop_
_entity.id
_entity.type
_entity.pdbx_description
1 polymer ?
#
loop_
_entity_poly.entity_id
_entity_poly.type
_entity_poly.pdbx_seq_one_letter_code
_entity_poly.pdbx_strand_id
1 'polypeptide(L)' 'MKLKTEIRHIPDTDWLAITVQSTDHYQNYIGRAPKALIKGPVLNYDVLGASAPIQVNGYTVHRFLVSWRYKETAKK' A
#
# COMPACT_ATOMS: atom_id res chain seq x y z
N MET A 1 -2.70 6.84 8.66
CA MET A 1 -2.59 5.52 9.34
C MET A 1 -1.44 4.73 8.70
N LYS A 2 -0.74 3.88 9.45
CA LYS A 2 0.39 3.09 8.90
C LYS A 2 -0.08 1.86 8.12
N LEU A 3 0.62 1.52 7.05
CA LEU A 3 0.28 0.37 6.18
C LEU A 3 0.14 -0.93 6.97
N LYS A 4 1.05 -1.23 7.91
CA LYS A 4 0.98 -2.44 8.76
C LYS A 4 -0.33 -2.58 9.54
N THR A 5 -0.91 -1.46 9.94
CA THR A 5 -2.18 -1.44 10.67
C THR A 5 -3.32 -1.71 9.71
N GLU A 6 -3.29 -1.06 8.54
CA GLU A 6 -4.32 -1.17 7.54
C GLU A 6 -4.41 -2.55 6.91
N ILE A 7 -3.29 -3.24 6.69
CA ILE A 7 -3.32 -4.58 6.07
C ILE A 7 -3.59 -5.71 7.08
N ARG A 8 -3.77 -5.41 8.37
CA ARG A 8 -3.86 -6.45 9.43
C ARG A 8 -5.03 -7.41 9.22
N HIS A 9 -6.14 -6.91 8.70
CA HIS A 9 -7.37 -7.66 8.47
C HIS A 9 -7.39 -8.37 7.10
N ILE A 10 -6.42 -8.10 6.23
CA ILE A 10 -6.32 -8.76 4.92
C ILE A 10 -5.72 -10.17 5.12
N PRO A 11 -6.27 -11.23 4.49
CA PRO A 11 -5.69 -12.56 4.52
C PRO A 11 -4.24 -12.60 4.01
N ASP A 12 -3.40 -13.44 4.59
CA ASP A 12 -1.99 -13.56 4.18
C ASP A 12 -1.81 -14.11 2.75
N THR A 13 -2.84 -14.82 2.25
CA THR A 13 -2.94 -15.36 0.88
C THR A 13 -3.32 -14.31 -0.16
N ASP A 14 -3.90 -13.19 0.27
CA ASP A 14 -4.31 -12.12 -0.63
C ASP A 14 -3.10 -11.28 -1.05
N TRP A 15 -3.21 -10.65 -2.21
CA TRP A 15 -2.12 -9.90 -2.81
C TRP A 15 -2.25 -8.42 -2.50
N LEU A 16 -1.13 -7.77 -2.25
CA LEU A 16 -1.02 -6.34 -2.04
C LEU A 16 -0.33 -5.70 -3.25
N ALA A 17 -0.99 -4.69 -3.82
CA ALA A 17 -0.41 -3.81 -4.82
C ALA A 17 -0.16 -2.45 -4.17
N ILE A 18 1.10 -2.16 -3.86
CA ILE A 18 1.50 -0.96 -3.11
C ILE A 18 2.13 0.04 -4.08
N THR A 19 1.61 1.27 -4.09
CA THR A 19 2.15 2.39 -4.84
C THR A 19 2.71 3.41 -3.88
N VAL A 20 3.97 3.82 -4.03
CA VAL A 20 4.60 4.82 -3.17
C VAL A 20 4.58 6.19 -3.86
N GLN A 21 3.95 7.17 -3.22
CA GLN A 21 4.02 8.57 -3.63
C GLN A 21 5.25 9.22 -2.99
N SER A 22 6.22 9.61 -3.83
CA SER A 22 7.36 10.46 -3.44
C SER A 22 7.04 11.92 -3.76
N THR A 23 7.78 12.85 -3.15
CA THR A 23 7.53 14.31 -3.22
C THR A 23 7.48 14.86 -4.64
N ASP A 24 8.29 14.31 -5.55
CA ASP A 24 8.46 14.86 -6.90
C ASP A 24 7.99 13.90 -8.01
N HIS A 25 7.78 12.62 -7.70
CA HIS A 25 7.36 11.58 -8.65
C HIS A 25 6.57 10.45 -7.97
N TYR A 26 5.66 9.79 -8.69
CA TYR A 26 5.11 8.51 -8.27
C TYR A 26 6.13 7.41 -8.55
N GLN A 27 6.66 6.79 -7.50
CA GLN A 27 7.58 5.67 -7.64
C GLN A 27 6.81 4.40 -7.33
N ASN A 28 6.48 3.63 -8.38
CA ASN A 28 5.84 2.32 -8.26
C ASN A 28 6.84 1.30 -7.71
N TYR A 29 7.22 1.46 -6.44
CA TYR A 29 7.97 0.42 -5.75
C TYR A 29 7.02 -0.69 -5.34
N ILE A 30 7.19 -1.79 -6.08
CA ILE A 30 6.82 -3.16 -5.70
C ILE A 30 5.39 -3.52 -6.07
N GLY A 31 5.29 -3.94 -7.34
CA GLY A 31 4.85 -5.28 -7.74
C GLY A 31 3.92 -6.01 -6.78
N ARG A 32 2.74 -6.35 -7.30
CA ARG A 32 1.76 -7.21 -6.64
C ARG A 32 2.49 -8.40 -5.99
N ALA A 33 2.36 -8.57 -4.69
CA ALA A 33 2.89 -9.73 -3.98
C ALA A 33 1.91 -10.18 -2.88
N PRO A 34 1.89 -11.48 -2.54
CA PRO A 34 1.14 -11.97 -1.39
C PRO A 34 1.50 -11.19 -0.11
N LYS A 35 0.51 -10.88 0.72
CA LYS A 35 0.71 -10.14 1.98
C LYS A 35 1.80 -10.78 2.86
N ALA A 36 1.83 -12.12 2.92
CA ALA A 36 2.85 -12.86 3.68
C ALA A 36 4.30 -12.52 3.30
N LEU A 37 4.53 -12.05 2.07
CA LEU A 37 5.85 -11.73 1.54
C LEU A 37 6.21 -10.25 1.66
N ILE A 38 5.26 -9.38 1.99
CA ILE A 38 5.50 -7.95 2.17
C ILE A 38 6.28 -7.71 3.46
N LYS A 39 7.50 -7.16 3.34
CA LYS A 39 8.40 -6.88 4.45
C LYS A 39 9.09 -5.54 4.26
N GLY A 40 9.73 -5.06 5.33
CA GLY A 40 10.62 -3.90 5.31
C GLY A 40 9.93 -2.56 5.60
N PRO A 41 10.62 -1.44 5.28
CA PRO A 41 10.21 -0.10 5.71
C PRO A 41 8.84 0.34 5.22
N VAL A 42 8.37 -0.20 4.08
CA VAL A 42 7.06 0.10 3.48
C VAL A 42 5.89 -0.13 4.44
N LEU A 43 6.03 -1.07 5.39
CA LEU A 43 5.02 -1.35 6.41
C LEU A 43 4.79 -0.16 7.37
N ASN A 44 5.74 0.74 7.49
CA ASN A 44 5.66 1.95 8.32
C ASN A 44 5.30 3.21 7.52
N TYR A 45 4.98 3.09 6.23
CA TYR A 45 4.53 4.22 5.42
C TYR A 45 3.09 4.59 5.76
N ASP A 46 2.76 5.87 5.59
CA ASP A 46 1.41 6.38 5.77
C ASP A 46 0.56 6.02 4.56
N VAL A 47 -0.60 5.41 4.82
CA VAL A 47 -1.61 5.13 3.80
C VAL A 47 -2.32 6.44 3.46
N LEU A 48 -2.26 6.79 2.18
CA LEU A 48 -2.91 7.96 1.59
C LEU A 48 -4.28 7.61 0.99
N GLY A 49 -4.42 6.36 0.54
CA GLY A 49 -5.68 5.86 0.02
C GLY A 49 -5.63 4.35 -0.18
N ALA A 50 -6.81 3.74 -0.14
CA ALA A 50 -7.04 2.34 -0.49
C ALA A 50 -8.19 2.29 -1.51
N SER A 51 -8.13 1.34 -2.43
CA SER A 51 -9.24 1.07 -3.36
C SER A 51 -9.92 -0.24 -3.02
N ALA A 52 -11.15 -0.40 -3.50
CA ALA A 52 -11.84 -1.68 -3.42
C ALA A 52 -10.96 -2.80 -4.00
N PRO A 53 -10.93 -3.98 -3.35
CA PRO A 53 -10.17 -5.12 -3.85
C PRO A 53 -10.71 -5.56 -5.20
N ILE A 54 -9.82 -6.09 -6.04
CA ILE A 54 -10.19 -6.63 -7.35
C ILE A 54 -9.73 -8.06 -7.51
N GLN A 55 -10.35 -8.79 -8.43
CA GLN A 55 -9.93 -10.12 -8.83
C GLN A 55 -8.97 -10.04 -10.02
N VAL A 56 -7.81 -10.68 -9.91
CA VAL A 56 -6.85 -10.84 -11.01
C VAL A 56 -6.37 -12.28 -11.03
N ASN A 57 -6.62 -13.00 -12.13
CA ASN A 57 -6.18 -14.38 -12.32
C ASN A 57 -6.50 -15.30 -11.12
N GLY A 58 -7.68 -15.11 -10.51
CA GLY A 58 -8.13 -15.89 -9.33
C GLY A 58 -7.59 -15.41 -7.97
N TYR A 59 -6.83 -14.32 -7.94
CA TYR A 59 -6.33 -13.73 -6.70
C TYR A 59 -7.08 -12.44 -6.35
N THR A 60 -7.43 -12.28 -5.07
CA THR A 60 -7.88 -11.00 -4.52
C THR A 60 -6.69 -10.07 -4.34
N VAL A 61 -6.73 -8.90 -4.98
CA VAL A 61 -5.69 -7.88 -4.92
C VAL A 61 -6.21 -6.62 -4.24
N HIS A 62 -5.58 -6.24 -3.14
CA HIS A 62 -5.86 -4.99 -2.41
C HIS A 62 -4.85 -3.93 -2.83
N ARG A 63 -5.32 -2.72 -3.13
CA ARG A 63 -4.49 -1.64 -3.64
C ARG A 63 -4.33 -0.53 -2.62
N PHE A 64 -3.09 -0.14 -2.39
CA PHE A 64 -2.73 0.90 -1.44
C PHE A 64 -1.84 1.95 -2.10
N LEU A 65 -2.20 3.21 -1.89
CA LEU A 65 -1.31 4.35 -2.10
C LEU A 65 -0.72 4.75 -0.76
N VAL A 66 0.61 4.80 -0.68
CA VAL A 66 1.35 5.10 0.56
C VAL A 66 2.41 6.16 0.35
N SER A 67 2.87 6.81 1.42
CA SER A 67 4.05 7.68 1.38
C SER A 67 4.90 7.53 2.64
N TRP A 68 6.23 7.63 2.48
CA TRP A 68 7.16 7.64 3.61
C TRP A 68 6.93 8.88 4.48
N ARG A 69 6.85 10.07 3.88
CA ARG A 69 6.70 11.34 4.58
C ARG A 69 5.47 12.08 4.09
N TYR A 70 4.30 11.73 4.63
CA TYR A 70 3.14 12.61 4.49
C TYR A 70 3.36 13.84 5.37
N LYS A 71 3.98 14.89 4.83
CA LYS A 71 3.80 16.23 5.39
C LYS A 71 2.40 16.65 5.02
N GLU A 72 1.54 16.92 6.00
CA GLU A 72 0.29 17.64 5.80
C GLU A 72 0.60 18.99 5.14
N THR A 73 0.66 18.99 3.83
CA THR A 73 0.84 20.20 3.02
C THR A 73 -0.37 20.31 2.12
N ALA A 74 -1.53 20.50 2.74
CA ALA A 74 -2.69 21.11 2.09
C ALA A 74 -3.78 21.39 3.14
N LYS A 75 -3.71 22.57 3.73
CA LYS A 75 -4.85 23.47 3.99
C LYS A 75 -4.27 24.76 4.57
N LYS A 76 -3.82 25.63 3.67
CA LYS A 76 -3.75 27.07 3.91
C LYS A 76 -5.03 27.68 3.37
#